data_AF-A0A0A0F3I1-F1
#
_entry.id   AF-A0A0A0F3I1-F1
#
_cell.length_a   1.000
_cell.length_b   1.000
_cell.length_c   1.000
_cell.angle_alpha   90.00
_cell.angle_beta   90.00
_cell.angle_gamma   90.00
#
_symmetry.space_group_name_H-M   'P 1'
#
loop_
_entity.id
_entity.type
_entity.pdbx_description
1 polymer ?
#
loop_
_entity_poly.entity_id
_entity_poly.type
_entity_poly.pdbx_seq_one_letter_code
_entity_poly.pdbx_strand_id
1 'polypeptide(L)'
;MNSIQLTPRRRQRGVSTLLIAMLLLAILTIIAIFSANVGLFEQRTSGNEYRYKLAFQTAETGINQSIEYLRGNSRQMLSTATGGWLPPATTARWQSCADALPAGMALDPCLAESDSIRRGNMFRYVGSTNGILPVTGMMSGAAAITTSGGGANFATNYQTYATLCRLDMTIPEKPVCSSAPTNEGTFYVTIVSRGRLTDESAEATVKQSFGTFRLLGAVPAAPLIAAGTATGLGNAQIVPNPDAAGFSLPVSIWSSGNAKIDQASFASCQLGEWLANYGTPAPTSADILDGVCKSCTCNGLCPGYGLLSGNAKSCAVAKDKIEGEDILDRDSNYSDASPKVRDSTNFPTDLFEYVFDVPSSQADDYLAKYAKPLADCASLNAASEGLYWYKGTDCKLGTDIGTLQYPVVLVSDGVVTVPANSTYFGILFVRSKAGTGELLKASGGGQIYGSVILEGEASIAGNPTIVYNKAVLQNISNSPAFIRYGPIPGSWSDRYQDASATP
;
A
#
# COMPACT_ATOMS: atom_id res chain seq x y z
N MET A 1 -87.91 -32.48 84.69
CA MET A 1 -86.87 -31.55 84.20
C MET A 1 -85.53 -31.96 84.80
N ASN A 2 -84.48 -32.05 83.97
CA ASN A 2 -83.02 -32.12 84.25
C ASN A 2 -82.37 -33.07 83.24
N SER A 3 -81.99 -32.57 82.05
CA SER A 3 -80.72 -31.91 81.69
C SER A 3 -79.65 -32.93 81.27
N ILE A 4 -79.64 -33.25 79.98
CA ILE A 4 -78.62 -34.05 79.30
C ILE A 4 -77.36 -33.18 79.13
N GLN A 5 -76.25 -33.61 79.72
CA GLN A 5 -74.92 -33.02 79.53
C GLN A 5 -74.26 -33.62 78.27
N LEU A 6 -73.93 -32.78 77.29
CA LEU A 6 -73.17 -33.14 76.09
C LEU A 6 -71.68 -32.85 76.31
N THR A 7 -70.83 -33.88 76.28
CA THR A 7 -69.36 -33.73 76.27
C THR A 7 -68.84 -33.25 74.91
N PRO A 8 -67.84 -32.34 74.85
CA PRO A 8 -67.32 -31.81 73.60
C PRO A 8 -66.36 -32.81 72.90
N ARG A 9 -66.55 -32.99 71.59
CA ARG A 9 -65.64 -33.76 70.71
C ARG A 9 -64.24 -33.16 70.69
N ARG A 10 -63.21 -33.96 71.01
CA ARG A 10 -61.79 -33.64 70.80
C ARG A 10 -61.53 -33.28 69.32
N ARG A 11 -61.01 -32.07 69.07
CA ARG A 11 -60.53 -31.65 67.73
C ARG A 11 -59.28 -32.45 67.34
N GLN A 12 -59.28 -33.04 66.14
CA GLN A 12 -58.16 -33.77 65.54
C GLN A 12 -57.01 -32.80 65.18
N ARG A 13 -55.88 -32.89 65.88
CA ARG A 13 -54.64 -32.12 65.57
C ARG A 13 -53.81 -32.72 64.42
N GLY A 14 -54.12 -33.93 63.94
CA GLY A 14 -53.34 -34.63 62.92
C GLY A 14 -53.54 -34.14 61.47
N VAL A 15 -54.66 -33.49 61.16
CA VAL A 15 -54.94 -33.00 59.80
C VAL A 15 -54.07 -31.80 59.44
N SER A 16 -53.80 -30.90 60.40
CA SER A 16 -52.97 -29.71 60.18
C SER A 16 -51.50 -30.05 59.91
N THR A 17 -50.95 -31.06 60.60
CA THR A 17 -49.56 -31.50 60.39
C THR A 17 -49.38 -32.18 59.04
N LEU A 18 -50.38 -32.93 58.58
CA LEU A 18 -50.36 -33.60 57.27
C LEU A 18 -50.48 -32.61 56.11
N LEU A 19 -51.34 -31.59 56.25
CA LEU A 19 -51.45 -30.48 55.29
C LEU A 19 -50.15 -29.68 55.17
N ILE A 20 -49.52 -29.32 56.30
CA ILE A 20 -48.24 -28.60 56.29
C ILE A 20 -47.14 -29.48 55.68
N ALA A 21 -47.08 -30.78 56.03
CA ALA A 21 -46.10 -31.70 55.45
C ALA A 21 -46.29 -31.86 53.93
N MET A 22 -47.52 -31.95 53.44
CA MET A 22 -47.82 -31.99 52.00
C MET A 22 -47.42 -30.68 51.30
N LEU A 23 -47.69 -29.53 51.92
CA LEU A 23 -47.33 -28.23 51.37
C LEU A 23 -45.80 -28.05 51.31
N LEU A 24 -45.08 -28.44 52.37
CA LEU A 24 -43.62 -28.42 52.39
C LEU A 24 -43.03 -29.37 51.33
N LEU A 25 -43.58 -30.57 51.19
CA LEU A 25 -43.17 -31.52 50.16
C LEU A 25 -43.40 -30.93 48.76
N ALA A 26 -44.56 -30.30 48.52
CA ALA A 26 -44.88 -29.68 47.24
C ALA A 26 -43.94 -28.51 46.90
N ILE A 27 -43.54 -27.70 47.88
CA ILE A 27 -42.58 -26.60 47.66
C ILE A 27 -41.20 -27.17 47.35
N LEU A 28 -40.74 -28.18 48.09
CA LEU A 28 -39.44 -28.83 47.87
C LEU A 28 -39.37 -29.48 46.48
N THR A 29 -40.43 -30.14 46.03
CA THR A 29 -40.48 -30.75 44.68
C THR A 29 -40.44 -29.69 43.59
N ILE A 30 -41.16 -28.58 43.73
CA ILE A 30 -41.12 -27.47 42.77
C ILE A 30 -39.71 -26.87 42.67
N ILE A 31 -39.05 -26.61 43.80
CA ILE A 31 -37.67 -26.08 43.83
C ILE A 31 -36.69 -27.05 43.16
N ALA A 32 -36.82 -28.35 43.42
CA ALA A 32 -35.97 -29.37 42.80
C ALA A 32 -36.14 -29.42 41.27
N ILE A 33 -37.39 -29.38 40.77
CA ILE A 33 -37.68 -29.35 39.33
C ILE A 33 -37.12 -28.08 38.68
N PHE A 34 -37.33 -26.92 39.31
CA PHE A 34 -36.81 -25.66 38.79
C PHE A 34 -35.28 -25.66 38.73
N SER A 35 -34.60 -26.14 39.78
CA SER A 35 -33.14 -26.24 39.83
C SER A 35 -32.59 -27.16 38.74
N ALA A 36 -33.24 -28.30 38.50
CA ALA A 36 -32.87 -29.21 37.42
C ALA A 36 -33.03 -28.56 36.03
N ASN A 37 -34.12 -27.81 35.80
CA ASN A 37 -34.34 -27.09 34.56
C ASN A 37 -33.30 -25.99 34.32
N VAL A 38 -32.95 -25.22 35.35
CA VAL A 38 -31.90 -24.20 35.28
C VAL A 38 -30.55 -24.83 34.94
N GLY A 39 -30.18 -25.92 35.61
CA GLY A 39 -28.92 -26.62 35.32
C GLY A 39 -28.84 -27.17 33.90
N LEU A 40 -29.94 -27.72 33.36
CA LEU A 40 -30.01 -28.17 31.96
C LEU A 40 -29.93 -27.01 30.97
N PHE A 41 -30.57 -25.88 31.29
CA PHE A 41 -30.50 -24.68 30.47
C PHE A 41 -29.08 -24.11 30.41
N GLU A 42 -28.38 -24.04 31.55
CA GLU A 42 -26.99 -23.61 31.63
C GLU A 42 -26.08 -24.54 30.81
N GLN A 43 -26.22 -25.86 30.95
CA GLN A 43 -25.43 -26.82 30.16
C GLN A 43 -25.67 -26.67 28.64
N ARG A 44 -26.92 -26.53 28.20
CA ARG A 44 -27.24 -26.33 26.78
C ARG A 44 -26.69 -25.01 26.25
N THR A 45 -26.79 -23.95 27.04
CA THR A 45 -26.29 -22.63 26.68
C THR A 45 -24.76 -22.64 26.57
N SER A 46 -24.06 -23.20 27.56
CA SER A 46 -22.60 -23.35 27.52
C SER A 46 -22.12 -24.24 26.37
N GLY A 47 -22.83 -25.33 26.07
CA GLY A 47 -22.50 -26.20 24.93
C GLY A 47 -22.68 -25.50 23.59
N ASN A 48 -23.78 -24.77 23.41
CA ASN A 48 -24.03 -23.98 22.20
C ASN A 48 -23.01 -22.84 22.05
N GLU A 49 -22.70 -22.13 23.14
CA GLU A 49 -21.69 -21.07 23.15
C GLU A 49 -20.30 -21.61 22.79
N TYR A 50 -19.94 -22.78 23.32
CA TYR A 50 -18.68 -23.44 23.00
C TYR A 50 -18.59 -23.80 21.50
N ARG A 51 -19.63 -24.41 20.94
CA ARG A 51 -19.69 -24.76 19.50
C ARG A 51 -19.65 -23.52 18.60
N TYR A 52 -20.32 -22.45 18.99
CA TYR A 52 -20.25 -21.17 18.28
C TYR A 52 -18.83 -20.60 18.28
N LYS A 53 -18.14 -20.60 19.43
CA LYS A 53 -16.74 -20.13 19.54
C LYS A 53 -15.79 -20.95 18.65
N LEU A 54 -15.99 -22.26 18.56
CA LEU A 54 -15.20 -23.09 17.64
C LEU A 54 -15.47 -22.75 16.18
N ALA A 55 -16.74 -22.63 15.77
CA ALA A 55 -17.09 -22.22 14.41
C ALA A 55 -16.51 -20.83 14.07
N PHE A 56 -16.53 -19.91 15.04
CA PHE A 56 -15.94 -18.57 14.91
C PHE A 56 -14.43 -18.62 14.71
N GLN A 57 -13.69 -19.40 15.51
CA GLN A 57 -12.25 -19.60 15.33
C GLN A 57 -11.91 -20.19 13.95
N THR A 58 -12.72 -21.13 13.45
CA THR A 58 -12.55 -21.66 12.09
C THR A 58 -12.76 -20.57 11.04
N ALA A 59 -13.77 -19.71 11.21
CA ALA A 59 -14.03 -18.58 10.30
C ALA A 59 -12.86 -17.58 10.31
N GLU A 60 -12.32 -17.22 11.48
CA GLU A 60 -11.14 -16.34 11.59
C GLU A 60 -9.92 -16.91 10.88
N THR A 61 -9.70 -18.23 10.99
CA THR A 61 -8.61 -18.88 10.26
C THR A 61 -8.82 -18.79 8.75
N GLY A 62 -10.06 -18.98 8.28
CA GLY A 62 -10.41 -18.81 6.88
C GLY A 62 -10.06 -17.41 6.37
N ILE A 63 -10.40 -16.35 7.14
CA ILE A 63 -10.02 -14.96 6.79
C ILE A 63 -8.50 -14.84 6.66
N ASN A 64 -7.74 -15.29 7.66
CA ASN A 64 -6.28 -15.15 7.67
C ASN A 64 -5.63 -15.84 6.45
N GLN A 65 -6.08 -17.04 6.10
CA GLN A 65 -5.56 -17.75 4.92
C GLN A 65 -5.99 -17.09 3.60
N SER A 66 -7.19 -16.52 3.53
CA SER A 66 -7.66 -15.77 2.35
C SER A 66 -6.94 -14.45 2.13
N ILE A 67 -6.54 -13.76 3.20
CA ILE A 67 -5.73 -12.55 3.09
C ILE A 67 -4.40 -12.86 2.39
N GLU A 68 -3.72 -13.94 2.79
CA GLU A 68 -2.46 -14.34 2.16
C GLU A 68 -2.64 -14.75 0.69
N TYR A 69 -3.73 -15.43 0.36
CA TYR A 69 -4.07 -15.75 -1.02
C TYR A 69 -4.16 -14.52 -1.91
N LEU A 70 -4.90 -13.50 -1.44
CA LEU A 70 -5.11 -12.28 -2.21
C LEU A 70 -3.84 -11.42 -2.26
N ARG A 71 -3.06 -11.36 -1.17
CA ARG A 71 -1.76 -10.68 -1.14
C ARG A 71 -0.81 -11.24 -2.21
N GLY A 72 -0.69 -12.56 -2.28
CA GLY A 72 0.17 -13.25 -3.25
C GLY A 72 -0.23 -13.03 -4.72
N ASN A 73 -1.50 -12.74 -5.00
CA ASN A 73 -2.02 -12.58 -6.36
C ASN A 73 -2.39 -11.12 -6.73
N SER A 74 -1.98 -10.16 -5.91
CA SER A 74 -2.41 -8.76 -6.04
C SER A 74 -2.18 -8.10 -7.40
N ARG A 75 -1.06 -8.38 -8.10
CA ARG A 75 -0.82 -7.88 -9.47
C ARG A 75 -1.90 -8.35 -10.43
N GLN A 76 -2.24 -9.63 -10.38
CA GLN A 76 -3.21 -10.23 -11.29
C GLN A 76 -4.63 -9.79 -10.93
N MET A 77 -4.92 -9.67 -9.62
CA MET A 77 -6.20 -9.19 -9.11
C MET A 77 -6.64 -7.84 -9.68
N LEU A 78 -5.69 -6.94 -9.95
CA LEU A 78 -5.95 -5.59 -10.46
C LEU A 78 -5.69 -5.43 -11.96
N SER A 79 -5.21 -6.48 -12.63
CA SER A 79 -4.85 -6.37 -14.04
C SER A 79 -6.06 -6.66 -14.94
N THR A 80 -6.21 -5.83 -15.98
CA THR A 80 -7.12 -6.05 -17.11
C THR A 80 -6.41 -6.68 -18.31
N ALA A 81 -5.08 -6.87 -18.23
CA ALA A 81 -4.28 -7.49 -19.28
C ALA A 81 -4.47 -9.03 -19.33
N THR A 82 -3.88 -9.69 -20.32
CA THR A 82 -3.91 -11.16 -20.44
C THR A 82 -3.38 -11.84 -19.17
N GLY A 83 -4.18 -12.73 -18.59
CA GLY A 83 -3.87 -13.38 -17.30
C GLY A 83 -4.31 -12.58 -16.06
N GLY A 84 -4.81 -11.36 -16.25
CA GLY A 84 -5.44 -10.53 -15.23
C GLY A 84 -6.82 -11.05 -14.82
N TRP A 85 -7.27 -10.60 -13.66
CA TRP A 85 -8.52 -11.04 -13.04
C TRP A 85 -9.66 -10.02 -13.21
N LEU A 86 -9.37 -8.78 -13.59
CA LEU A 86 -10.40 -7.78 -13.84
C LEU A 86 -10.97 -7.89 -15.25
N PRO A 87 -12.29 -7.69 -15.43
CA PRO A 87 -12.86 -7.46 -16.74
C PRO A 87 -12.17 -6.27 -17.45
N PRO A 88 -11.99 -6.32 -18.78
CA PRO A 88 -12.50 -7.33 -19.72
C PRO A 88 -11.54 -8.52 -19.98
N ALA A 89 -10.59 -8.82 -19.08
CA ALA A 89 -9.67 -9.94 -19.29
C ALA A 89 -10.42 -11.26 -19.52
N THR A 90 -9.95 -12.09 -20.46
CA THR A 90 -10.57 -13.40 -20.77
C THR A 90 -10.47 -14.39 -19.61
N THR A 91 -9.52 -14.17 -18.70
CA THR A 91 -9.31 -14.92 -17.46
C THR A 91 -9.90 -14.22 -16.24
N ALA A 92 -10.86 -13.30 -16.43
CA ALA A 92 -11.45 -12.53 -15.35
C ALA A 92 -11.98 -13.45 -14.24
N ARG A 93 -11.58 -13.12 -13.01
CA ARG A 93 -12.04 -13.77 -11.78
C ARG A 93 -12.94 -12.86 -10.95
N TRP A 94 -13.08 -11.61 -11.36
CA TRP A 94 -13.97 -10.63 -10.76
C TRP A 94 -15.20 -10.44 -11.64
N GLN A 95 -16.38 -10.46 -11.02
CA GLN A 95 -17.66 -10.14 -11.64
C GLN A 95 -18.24 -8.91 -10.96
N SER A 96 -18.96 -8.05 -11.68
CA SER A 96 -19.59 -6.89 -11.07
C SER A 96 -20.60 -7.30 -10.00
N CYS A 97 -20.65 -6.57 -8.89
CA CYS A 97 -21.69 -6.74 -7.89
C CYS A 97 -23.07 -6.29 -8.40
N ALA A 98 -23.13 -5.51 -9.48
CA ALA A 98 -24.39 -5.18 -10.15
C ALA A 98 -24.99 -6.36 -10.95
N ASP A 99 -24.15 -7.34 -11.32
CA ASP A 99 -24.60 -8.53 -12.04
C ASP A 99 -25.30 -9.52 -11.11
N ALA A 100 -26.12 -10.40 -11.69
CA ALA A 100 -26.82 -11.44 -10.95
C ALA A 100 -25.83 -12.40 -10.23
N LEU A 101 -26.19 -12.81 -9.00
CA LEU A 101 -25.41 -13.78 -8.23
C LEU A 101 -25.25 -15.08 -9.02
N PRO A 102 -24.02 -15.59 -9.21
CA PRO A 102 -23.80 -16.89 -9.85
C PRO A 102 -24.52 -18.03 -9.13
N ALA A 103 -25.10 -18.95 -9.90
CA ALA A 103 -25.74 -20.13 -9.36
C ALA A 103 -24.75 -20.98 -8.53
N GLY A 104 -25.18 -21.45 -7.36
CA GLY A 104 -24.36 -22.28 -6.47
C GLY A 104 -23.52 -21.51 -5.44
N MET A 105 -23.48 -20.18 -5.51
CA MET A 105 -22.82 -19.36 -4.50
C MET A 105 -23.71 -19.24 -3.25
N ALA A 106 -23.24 -19.81 -2.13
CA ALA A 106 -24.00 -19.89 -0.87
C ALA A 106 -24.07 -18.58 -0.08
N LEU A 107 -23.20 -17.61 -0.40
CA LEU A 107 -23.14 -16.28 0.18
C LEU A 107 -22.78 -15.28 -0.91
N ASP A 108 -23.55 -14.20 -1.04
CA ASP A 108 -23.17 -13.09 -1.92
C ASP A 108 -22.27 -12.10 -1.18
N PRO A 109 -20.92 -12.12 -1.33
CA PRO A 109 -20.02 -11.24 -0.58
C PRO A 109 -20.25 -9.75 -0.84
N CYS A 110 -20.99 -9.38 -1.90
CA CYS A 110 -21.35 -7.98 -2.16
C CYS A 110 -22.27 -7.41 -1.06
N LEU A 111 -23.02 -8.26 -0.35
CA LEU A 111 -23.90 -7.85 0.76
C LEU A 111 -23.11 -7.47 2.03
N ALA A 112 -21.78 -7.63 2.03
CA ALA A 112 -20.94 -7.00 3.03
C ALA A 112 -21.07 -5.45 3.00
N GLU A 113 -21.44 -4.89 1.85
CA GLU A 113 -21.77 -3.49 1.62
C GLU A 113 -23.30 -3.29 1.58
N SER A 114 -23.84 -2.59 2.58
CA SER A 114 -25.27 -2.36 2.74
C SER A 114 -25.85 -1.38 1.71
N ASP A 115 -25.07 -0.37 1.32
CA ASP A 115 -25.47 0.64 0.35
C ASP A 115 -25.48 0.06 -1.07
N SER A 116 -26.65 0.03 -1.70
CA SER A 116 -26.83 -0.56 -3.03
C SER A 116 -26.10 0.19 -4.14
N ILE A 117 -25.90 1.50 -4.01
CA ILE A 117 -25.18 2.31 -4.99
C ILE A 117 -23.69 2.01 -4.90
N ARG A 118 -23.11 2.02 -3.68
CA ARG A 118 -21.70 1.66 -3.49
C ARG A 118 -21.44 0.23 -3.94
N ARG A 119 -22.33 -0.69 -3.56
CA ARG A 119 -22.27 -2.10 -3.97
C ARG A 119 -22.26 -2.25 -5.48
N GLY A 120 -23.03 -1.45 -6.23
CA GLY A 120 -23.05 -1.48 -7.70
C GLY A 120 -21.70 -1.20 -8.36
N ASN A 121 -20.78 -0.54 -7.66
CA ASN A 121 -19.43 -0.21 -8.13
C ASN A 121 -18.34 -1.17 -7.61
N MET A 122 -18.71 -2.26 -6.94
CA MET A 122 -17.78 -3.27 -6.42
C MET A 122 -17.79 -4.53 -7.28
N PHE A 123 -16.84 -5.43 -7.03
CA PHE A 123 -16.73 -6.71 -7.71
C PHE A 123 -16.70 -7.88 -6.74
N ARG A 124 -17.39 -8.98 -7.06
CA ARG A 124 -17.32 -10.26 -6.34
C ARG A 124 -16.34 -11.22 -7.00
N TYR A 125 -15.66 -12.03 -6.19
CA TYR A 125 -14.80 -13.08 -6.71
C TYR A 125 -15.63 -14.26 -7.24
N VAL A 126 -15.36 -14.71 -8.47
CA VAL A 126 -16.01 -15.82 -9.16
C VAL A 126 -15.02 -16.76 -9.84
N GLY A 127 -13.72 -16.60 -9.60
CA GLY A 127 -12.65 -17.33 -10.29
C GLY A 127 -12.48 -18.81 -9.90
N SER A 128 -13.44 -19.39 -9.19
CA SER A 128 -13.41 -20.77 -8.70
C SER A 128 -14.84 -21.33 -8.55
N THR A 129 -14.94 -22.62 -8.25
CA THR A 129 -16.22 -23.27 -7.96
C THR A 129 -16.98 -22.52 -6.86
N ASN A 130 -18.21 -22.09 -7.17
CA ASN A 130 -19.09 -21.33 -6.29
C ASN A 130 -18.48 -20.01 -5.75
N GLY A 131 -17.41 -19.50 -6.38
CA GLY A 131 -16.66 -18.31 -5.97
C GLY A 131 -15.98 -18.40 -4.60
N ILE A 132 -15.66 -19.62 -4.14
CA ILE A 132 -14.91 -19.85 -2.90
C ILE A 132 -13.42 -19.62 -3.15
N LEU A 133 -12.75 -18.77 -2.37
CA LEU A 133 -11.32 -18.52 -2.55
C LEU A 133 -10.49 -19.81 -2.37
N PRO A 134 -9.63 -20.19 -3.34
CA PRO A 134 -8.86 -21.42 -3.28
C PRO A 134 -7.60 -21.24 -2.41
N VAL A 135 -7.80 -21.21 -1.09
CA VAL A 135 -6.72 -20.95 -0.12
C VAL A 135 -5.87 -22.17 0.25
N THR A 136 -6.34 -23.38 -0.05
CA THR A 136 -5.65 -24.63 0.30
C THR A 136 -4.34 -24.78 -0.48
N GLY A 137 -3.22 -24.97 0.24
CA GLY A 137 -1.92 -25.27 -0.36
C GLY A 137 -1.06 -24.07 -0.78
N MET A 138 -1.49 -22.83 -0.48
CA MET A 138 -0.67 -21.63 -0.77
C MET A 138 0.47 -21.39 0.22
N MET A 139 0.35 -21.85 1.46
CA MET A 139 1.44 -21.78 2.44
C MET A 139 1.90 -23.19 2.75
N SER A 140 3.20 -23.44 2.66
CA SER A 140 3.81 -24.69 3.12
C SER A 140 3.52 -24.87 4.62
N GLY A 141 2.58 -25.76 4.96
CA GLY A 141 2.15 -26.03 6.33
C GLY A 141 0.76 -25.51 6.72
N ALA A 142 0.11 -24.66 5.91
CA ALA A 142 -1.30 -24.30 6.13
C ALA A 142 -2.21 -25.34 5.46
N ALA A 143 -2.40 -26.47 6.15
CA ALA A 143 -3.48 -27.37 5.80
C ALA A 143 -4.83 -26.66 6.02
N ALA A 144 -5.84 -27.02 5.21
CA ALA A 144 -7.21 -26.66 5.53
C ALA A 144 -7.52 -27.16 6.94
N ILE A 145 -8.10 -26.31 7.80
CA ILE A 145 -8.53 -26.75 9.12
C ILE A 145 -9.68 -27.74 8.92
N THR A 146 -9.46 -28.97 9.34
CA THR A 146 -10.45 -30.06 9.30
C THR A 146 -10.98 -30.42 10.68
N THR A 147 -10.29 -30.01 11.76
CA THR A 147 -10.75 -30.19 13.15
C THR A 147 -10.51 -28.95 14.02
N SER A 148 -11.37 -28.74 15.02
CA SER A 148 -11.27 -27.66 16.03
C SER A 148 -11.52 -28.19 17.45
N GLY A 149 -11.17 -27.41 18.47
CA GLY A 149 -11.41 -27.79 19.88
C GLY A 149 -10.34 -28.66 20.53
N GLY A 150 -9.13 -28.72 19.96
CA GLY A 150 -8.00 -29.45 20.52
C GLY A 150 -8.31 -30.93 20.69
N GLY A 151 -8.24 -31.46 21.91
CA GLY A 151 -8.50 -32.87 22.20
C GLY A 151 -9.93 -33.35 21.87
N ALA A 152 -10.89 -32.44 21.73
CA ALA A 152 -12.27 -32.79 21.37
C ALA A 152 -12.48 -33.04 19.87
N ASN A 153 -11.56 -32.58 19.01
CA ASN A 153 -11.51 -32.89 17.57
C ASN A 153 -12.84 -32.77 16.81
N PHE A 154 -13.55 -31.64 16.94
CA PHE A 154 -14.77 -31.40 16.17
C PHE A 154 -14.46 -31.17 14.69
N ALA A 155 -15.08 -31.96 13.81
CA ALA A 155 -14.95 -31.79 12.37
C ALA A 155 -15.46 -30.41 11.94
N THR A 156 -14.64 -29.69 11.17
CA THR A 156 -14.92 -28.30 10.79
C THR A 156 -14.49 -28.02 9.36
N ASN A 157 -15.12 -27.03 8.74
CA ASN A 157 -14.68 -26.45 7.48
C ASN A 157 -14.95 -24.94 7.46
N TYR A 158 -14.35 -24.23 6.51
CA TYR A 158 -14.69 -22.85 6.23
C TYR A 158 -14.86 -22.61 4.73
N GLN A 159 -15.65 -21.60 4.39
CA GLN A 159 -15.82 -21.09 3.03
C GLN A 159 -15.58 -19.59 3.05
N THR A 160 -14.71 -19.10 2.16
CA THR A 160 -14.34 -17.68 2.10
C THR A 160 -14.69 -17.08 0.76
N TYR A 161 -15.22 -15.87 0.82
CA TYR A 161 -15.67 -15.08 -0.32
C TYR A 161 -15.04 -13.70 -0.24
N ALA A 162 -14.84 -13.04 -1.38
CA ALA A 162 -14.23 -11.71 -1.44
C ALA A 162 -15.03 -10.74 -2.32
N THR A 163 -15.06 -9.49 -1.87
CA THR A 163 -15.55 -8.34 -2.63
C THR A 163 -14.46 -7.29 -2.74
N LEU A 164 -14.10 -6.93 -3.97
CA LEU A 164 -13.12 -5.90 -4.31
C LEU A 164 -13.82 -4.55 -4.53
N CYS A 165 -13.32 -3.51 -3.88
CA CYS A 165 -13.59 -2.12 -4.23
C CYS A 165 -12.31 -1.45 -4.73
N ARG A 166 -12.35 -0.93 -5.95
CA ARG A 166 -11.30 -0.09 -6.50
C ARG A 166 -11.65 1.36 -6.16
N LEU A 167 -10.73 2.08 -5.53
CA LEU A 167 -10.98 3.45 -5.10
C LEU A 167 -10.63 4.42 -6.23
N ASP A 168 -11.57 5.30 -6.57
CA ASP A 168 -11.27 6.49 -7.36
C ASP A 168 -10.76 7.59 -6.41
N MET A 169 -9.49 7.97 -6.62
CA MET A 169 -8.77 8.94 -5.80
C MET A 169 -8.79 10.36 -6.38
N THR A 170 -9.69 10.67 -7.33
CA THR A 170 -9.82 12.02 -7.90
C THR A 170 -10.04 13.10 -6.82
N ILE A 171 -10.72 12.75 -5.73
CA ILE A 171 -10.83 13.59 -4.52
C ILE A 171 -10.27 12.77 -3.34
N PRO A 172 -9.00 12.94 -2.95
CA PRO A 172 -8.34 12.12 -1.94
C PRO A 172 -9.04 12.11 -0.57
N GLU A 173 -9.73 13.19 -0.21
CA GLU A 173 -10.45 13.30 1.07
C GLU A 173 -11.77 12.52 1.08
N LYS A 174 -12.26 12.09 -0.10
CA LYS A 174 -13.53 11.36 -0.26
C LYS A 174 -13.40 10.26 -1.32
N PRO A 175 -12.59 9.22 -1.07
CA PRO A 175 -12.42 8.15 -2.04
C PRO A 175 -13.71 7.33 -2.17
N VAL A 176 -14.09 7.00 -3.39
CA VAL A 176 -15.32 6.26 -3.71
C VAL A 176 -15.01 4.98 -4.46
N CYS A 177 -15.78 3.91 -4.21
CA CYS A 177 -15.71 2.71 -5.03
C CYS A 177 -16.17 3.03 -6.45
N SER A 178 -15.33 2.71 -7.43
CA SER A 178 -15.63 2.86 -8.85
C SER A 178 -15.30 1.59 -9.62
N SER A 179 -16.16 1.23 -10.57
CA SER A 179 -15.91 0.13 -11.50
C SER A 179 -14.83 0.49 -12.54
N ALA A 180 -14.65 1.78 -12.82
CA ALA A 180 -13.66 2.35 -13.73
C ALA A 180 -13.07 3.64 -13.14
N PRO A 181 -12.16 3.54 -12.15
CA PRO A 181 -11.56 4.71 -11.51
C PRO A 181 -10.67 5.49 -12.49
N THR A 182 -10.70 6.81 -12.41
CA THR A 182 -9.84 7.68 -13.25
C THR A 182 -8.38 7.63 -12.78
N ASN A 183 -8.18 7.57 -11.46
CA ASN A 183 -6.88 7.37 -10.82
C ASN A 183 -6.84 5.99 -10.15
N GLU A 184 -6.12 5.05 -10.76
CA GLU A 184 -6.09 3.66 -10.29
C GLU A 184 -5.05 3.39 -9.18
N GLY A 185 -5.18 2.24 -8.51
CA GLY A 185 -4.12 1.60 -7.73
C GLY A 185 -4.22 1.69 -6.20
N THR A 186 -5.25 2.37 -5.67
CA THR A 186 -5.70 2.12 -4.29
C THR A 186 -6.96 1.27 -4.32
N PHE A 187 -7.02 0.24 -3.50
CA PHE A 187 -8.18 -0.63 -3.41
C PHE A 187 -8.33 -1.19 -2.01
N TYR A 188 -9.51 -1.71 -1.72
CA TYR A 188 -9.69 -2.59 -0.58
C TYR A 188 -10.50 -3.81 -0.97
N VAL A 189 -10.32 -4.88 -0.22
CA VAL A 189 -11.08 -6.11 -0.38
C VAL A 189 -11.71 -6.44 0.95
N THR A 190 -13.00 -6.74 0.92
CA THR A 190 -13.73 -7.31 2.05
C THR A 190 -13.78 -8.81 1.89
N ILE A 191 -13.26 -9.55 2.87
CA ILE A 191 -13.38 -10.99 2.94
C ILE A 191 -14.52 -11.32 3.90
N VAL A 192 -15.37 -12.26 3.48
CA VAL A 192 -16.40 -12.87 4.31
C VAL A 192 -16.02 -14.34 4.46
N SER A 193 -15.78 -14.79 5.69
CA SER A 193 -15.52 -16.18 5.99
C SER A 193 -16.66 -16.77 6.81
N ARG A 194 -17.13 -17.94 6.39
CA ARG A 194 -18.15 -18.73 7.06
C ARG A 194 -17.52 -20.02 7.54
N GLY A 195 -17.36 -20.16 8.86
CA GLY A 195 -16.86 -21.37 9.52
C GLY A 195 -18.02 -22.21 10.03
N ARG A 196 -17.92 -23.54 9.85
CA ARG A 196 -18.95 -24.50 10.29
C ARG A 196 -18.32 -25.68 11.02
N LEU A 197 -19.03 -26.18 12.03
CA LEU A 197 -18.81 -27.53 12.54
C LEU A 197 -19.72 -28.47 11.76
N THR A 198 -19.16 -29.37 10.96
CA THR A 198 -19.91 -30.16 9.96
C THR A 198 -20.95 -31.08 10.59
N ASP A 199 -20.69 -31.52 11.83
CA ASP A 199 -21.48 -32.53 12.51
C ASP A 199 -22.34 -31.94 13.65
N GLU A 200 -22.24 -30.63 13.89
CA GLU A 200 -22.78 -29.99 15.10
C GLU A 200 -23.73 -28.81 14.82
N SER A 201 -24.13 -28.61 13.54
CA SER A 201 -25.03 -27.53 13.09
C SER A 201 -24.65 -26.14 13.64
N ALA A 202 -23.36 -25.93 13.91
CA ALA A 202 -22.84 -24.67 14.43
C ALA A 202 -22.12 -23.93 13.31
N GLU A 203 -22.46 -22.65 13.17
CA GLU A 203 -21.92 -21.79 12.12
C GLU A 203 -21.61 -20.41 12.70
N ALA A 204 -20.52 -19.82 12.21
CA ALA A 204 -20.20 -18.42 12.45
C ALA A 204 -19.74 -17.79 11.14
N THR A 205 -20.16 -16.55 10.89
CA THR A 205 -19.71 -15.75 9.75
C THR A 205 -19.00 -14.52 10.27
N VAL A 206 -17.79 -14.27 9.78
CA VAL A 206 -16.97 -13.11 10.13
C VAL A 206 -16.63 -12.39 8.84
N LYS A 207 -16.63 -11.06 8.88
CA LYS A 207 -16.14 -10.23 7.79
C LYS A 207 -15.02 -9.31 8.24
N GLN A 208 -14.08 -9.06 7.34
CA GLN A 208 -13.01 -8.09 7.56
C GLN A 208 -12.58 -7.49 6.23
N SER A 209 -12.34 -6.18 6.22
CA SER A 209 -11.78 -5.50 5.06
C SER A 209 -10.29 -5.26 5.24
N PHE A 210 -9.53 -5.40 4.16
CA PHE A 210 -8.13 -5.02 4.10
C PHE A 210 -7.93 -4.10 2.91
N GLY A 211 -7.22 -3.00 3.15
CA GLY A 211 -6.92 -1.98 2.15
C GLY A 211 -5.46 -2.03 1.74
N THR A 212 -5.18 -1.41 0.60
CA THR A 212 -3.82 -1.06 0.22
C THR A 212 -3.46 0.35 0.62
N PHE A 213 -2.21 0.52 1.03
CA PHE A 213 -1.56 1.82 1.07
C PHE A 213 -0.25 1.70 0.31
N ARG A 214 0.13 2.79 -0.34
CA ARG A 214 1.43 2.89 -1.01
C ARG A 214 2.47 3.27 0.02
N LEU A 215 3.68 2.76 -0.18
CA LEU A 215 4.81 3.17 0.63
C LEU A 215 5.28 4.59 0.31
N LEU A 216 4.98 5.07 -0.90
CA LEU A 216 5.27 6.44 -1.31
C LEU A 216 3.94 7.18 -1.42
N GLY A 217 3.88 8.37 -0.82
CA GLY A 217 2.75 9.28 -0.89
C GLY A 217 2.63 9.95 -2.26
N ALA A 218 3.77 10.37 -2.81
CA ALA A 218 3.86 10.98 -4.12
C ALA A 218 5.10 10.51 -4.88
N VAL A 219 5.01 10.53 -6.20
CA VAL A 219 6.19 10.43 -7.05
C VAL A 219 6.86 11.81 -7.15
N PRO A 220 8.20 11.90 -7.08
CA PRO A 220 8.90 13.18 -7.15
C PRO A 220 8.61 13.93 -8.45
N ALA A 221 8.31 15.22 -8.33
CA ALA A 221 7.96 16.06 -9.48
C ALA A 221 9.17 16.45 -10.35
N ALA A 222 10.38 16.47 -9.78
CA ALA A 222 11.62 16.84 -10.47
C ALA A 222 12.69 15.74 -10.34
N PRO A 223 13.63 15.63 -11.30
CA PRO A 223 14.72 14.67 -11.22
C PRO A 223 15.72 14.99 -10.12
N LEU A 224 15.93 16.26 -9.76
CA LEU A 224 16.75 16.65 -8.61
C LEU A 224 15.94 17.55 -7.66
N ILE A 225 15.80 17.13 -6.41
CA ILE A 225 15.12 17.87 -5.34
C ILE A 225 16.07 18.09 -4.16
N ALA A 226 16.17 19.31 -3.66
CA ALA A 226 17.12 19.67 -2.60
C ALA A 226 16.50 20.57 -1.53
N ALA A 227 16.52 20.15 -0.26
CA ALA A 227 15.97 20.95 0.86
C ALA A 227 16.85 22.13 1.27
N GLY A 228 18.03 22.29 0.68
CA GLY A 228 18.89 23.45 0.84
C GLY A 228 19.51 23.89 -0.48
N THR A 229 20.51 24.78 -0.42
CA THR A 229 21.26 25.27 -1.58
C THR A 229 21.82 24.12 -2.41
N ALA A 230 21.61 24.13 -3.72
CA ALA A 230 22.24 23.17 -4.63
C ALA A 230 23.60 23.70 -5.10
N THR A 231 24.67 22.98 -4.74
CA THR A 231 26.07 23.33 -5.01
C THR A 231 26.81 22.11 -5.56
N GLY A 232 28.04 22.31 -6.06
CA GLY A 232 28.88 21.18 -6.48
C GLY A 232 28.36 20.41 -7.72
N LEU A 233 27.40 20.94 -8.46
CA LEU A 233 26.79 20.29 -9.64
C LEU A 233 27.80 19.90 -10.75
N GLY A 234 29.08 20.25 -10.63
CA GLY A 234 30.16 19.69 -11.45
C GLY A 234 29.89 19.82 -12.95
N ASN A 235 30.01 18.72 -13.70
CA ASN A 235 29.50 18.63 -15.07
C ASN A 235 28.25 17.71 -15.14
N ALA A 236 27.34 17.86 -14.17
CA ALA A 236 26.12 17.07 -14.16
C ALA A 236 25.30 17.29 -15.43
N GLN A 237 24.61 16.24 -15.88
CA GLN A 237 23.69 16.31 -17.00
C GLN A 237 22.30 15.96 -16.49
N ILE A 238 21.31 16.83 -16.70
CA ILE A 238 19.97 16.63 -16.15
C ILE A 238 18.94 16.69 -17.27
N VAL A 239 18.20 15.60 -17.46
CA VAL A 239 17.03 15.60 -18.34
C VAL A 239 15.81 15.91 -17.48
N PRO A 240 15.14 17.05 -17.69
CA PRO A 240 14.07 17.53 -16.83
C PRO A 240 12.81 16.68 -16.97
N ASN A 241 11.93 16.77 -15.98
CA ASN A 241 10.54 16.38 -16.18
C ASN A 241 9.88 17.44 -17.09
N PRO A 242 9.42 17.10 -18.31
CA PRO A 242 8.93 18.07 -19.27
C PRO A 242 7.62 18.77 -18.86
N ASP A 243 6.90 18.22 -17.89
CA ASP A 243 5.57 18.71 -17.48
C ASP A 243 5.47 19.00 -15.97
N ALA A 244 6.60 19.21 -15.30
CA ALA A 244 6.64 19.35 -13.83
C ALA A 244 5.90 20.60 -13.31
N ALA A 245 6.02 21.73 -14.00
CA ALA A 245 5.35 22.98 -13.61
C ALA A 245 4.04 23.21 -14.39
N GLY A 246 3.52 22.17 -15.07
CA GLY A 246 2.38 22.26 -15.98
C GLY A 246 2.75 21.78 -17.39
N PHE A 247 1.76 21.74 -18.28
CA PHE A 247 1.94 21.23 -19.64
C PHE A 247 3.08 21.94 -20.38
N SER A 248 4.10 21.19 -20.80
CA SER A 248 5.29 21.67 -21.51
C SER A 248 6.16 22.67 -20.73
N LEU A 249 6.10 22.66 -19.40
CA LEU A 249 6.98 23.45 -18.53
C LEU A 249 7.98 22.51 -17.84
N PRO A 250 9.23 22.42 -18.36
CA PRO A 250 10.22 21.49 -17.83
C PRO A 250 10.70 21.96 -16.45
N VAL A 251 11.00 21.01 -15.55
CA VAL A 251 11.75 21.28 -14.31
C VAL A 251 12.86 20.24 -14.16
N SER A 252 14.10 20.71 -14.04
CA SER A 252 15.31 19.92 -13.81
C SER A 252 15.69 19.91 -12.32
N ILE A 253 15.62 21.05 -11.64
CA ILE A 253 16.00 21.20 -10.24
C ILE A 253 14.88 21.89 -9.47
N TRP A 254 14.49 21.32 -8.33
CA TRP A 254 13.59 21.96 -7.38
C TRP A 254 14.28 22.09 -6.02
N SER A 255 14.51 23.30 -5.55
CA SER A 255 15.28 23.57 -4.33
C SER A 255 14.61 24.62 -3.44
N SER A 256 14.72 24.44 -2.12
CA SER A 256 14.31 25.48 -1.16
C SER A 256 15.31 26.66 -1.11
N GLY A 257 16.58 26.38 -1.44
CA GLY A 257 17.69 27.32 -1.49
C GLY A 257 18.00 27.77 -2.91
N ASN A 258 19.12 28.45 -3.11
CA ASN A 258 19.56 28.87 -4.45
C ASN A 258 20.34 27.73 -5.13
N ALA A 259 20.13 27.48 -6.40
CA ALA A 259 20.96 26.62 -7.23
C ALA A 259 22.15 27.42 -7.76
N LYS A 260 23.37 27.06 -7.35
CA LYS A 260 24.60 27.80 -7.70
C LYS A 260 25.16 27.37 -9.05
N ILE A 261 24.48 27.79 -10.11
CA ILE A 261 24.83 27.50 -11.50
C ILE A 261 26.17 28.13 -11.91
N ASP A 262 26.51 29.29 -11.33
CA ASP A 262 27.77 29.99 -11.53
C ASP A 262 29.01 29.18 -11.13
N GLN A 263 28.85 28.20 -10.23
CA GLN A 263 29.95 27.36 -9.72
C GLN A 263 30.08 26.01 -10.43
N ALA A 264 29.20 25.69 -11.38
CA ALA A 264 29.18 24.41 -12.10
C ALA A 264 29.21 24.60 -13.62
N SER A 265 29.52 23.53 -14.34
CA SER A 265 29.44 23.44 -15.81
C SER A 265 28.41 22.36 -16.21
N PHE A 266 27.32 22.29 -15.45
CA PHE A 266 26.23 21.36 -15.71
C PHE A 266 25.45 21.76 -16.97
N ALA A 267 24.67 20.84 -17.52
CA ALA A 267 23.79 21.08 -18.66
C ALA A 267 22.45 20.33 -18.49
N SER A 268 21.37 21.01 -18.81
CA SER A 268 20.05 20.40 -18.97
C SER A 268 19.65 20.35 -20.44
N CYS A 269 18.91 19.31 -20.82
CA CYS A 269 18.40 19.15 -22.18
C CYS A 269 17.11 18.35 -22.17
N GLN A 270 16.21 18.60 -23.14
CA GLN A 270 14.96 17.85 -23.21
C GLN A 270 15.22 16.37 -23.51
N LEU A 271 14.30 15.48 -23.12
CA LEU A 271 14.44 14.04 -23.37
C LEU A 271 14.63 13.72 -24.87
N GLY A 272 13.94 14.45 -25.75
CA GLY A 272 14.11 14.29 -27.20
C GLY A 272 15.51 14.68 -27.67
N GLU A 273 16.10 15.74 -27.13
CA GLU A 273 17.45 16.18 -27.47
C GLU A 273 18.51 15.23 -26.89
N TRP A 274 18.29 14.74 -25.66
CA TRP A 274 19.11 13.71 -25.03
C TRP A 274 19.20 12.46 -25.92
N LEU A 275 18.04 11.91 -26.33
CA LEU A 275 17.96 10.71 -27.16
C LEU A 275 18.48 10.91 -28.59
N ALA A 276 18.50 12.16 -29.09
CA ALA A 276 19.05 12.51 -30.39
C ALA A 276 20.57 12.80 -30.36
N ASN A 277 21.11 13.18 -29.20
CA ASN A 277 22.53 13.52 -29.02
C ASN A 277 23.29 12.37 -28.35
N TYR A 278 23.69 11.39 -29.16
CA TYR A 278 24.32 10.15 -28.70
C TYR A 278 25.73 9.93 -29.27
N GLY A 279 26.57 9.30 -28.46
CA GLY A 279 27.83 8.69 -28.89
C GLY A 279 27.62 7.27 -29.44
N THR A 280 28.69 6.49 -29.52
CA THR A 280 28.61 5.08 -29.94
C THR A 280 28.50 4.13 -28.74
N PRO A 281 27.61 3.11 -28.78
CA PRO A 281 26.60 2.83 -29.80
C PRO A 281 25.40 3.79 -29.72
N ALA A 282 24.68 3.94 -30.83
CA ALA A 282 23.40 4.65 -30.85
C ALA A 282 22.34 3.90 -30.01
N PRO A 283 21.37 4.59 -29.40
CA PRO A 283 20.25 3.93 -28.72
C PRO A 283 19.44 3.10 -29.72
N THR A 284 18.99 1.93 -29.28
CA THR A 284 18.06 1.09 -30.06
C THR A 284 16.65 1.69 -30.06
N SER A 285 15.75 1.19 -30.91
CA SER A 285 14.34 1.59 -30.87
C SER A 285 13.66 1.29 -29.53
N ALA A 286 14.12 0.24 -28.82
CA ALA A 286 13.62 -0.08 -27.48
C ALA A 286 14.12 0.94 -26.45
N ASP A 287 15.40 1.30 -26.51
CA ASP A 287 16.01 2.32 -25.65
C ASP A 287 15.29 3.68 -25.79
N ILE A 288 14.93 4.07 -27.02
CA ILE A 288 14.16 5.29 -27.28
C ILE A 288 12.76 5.22 -26.66
N LEU A 289 12.08 4.09 -26.79
CA LEU A 289 10.73 3.90 -26.23
C LEU A 289 10.75 3.90 -24.70
N ASP A 290 11.79 3.32 -24.12
CA ASP A 290 11.99 3.21 -22.68
C ASP A 290 12.59 4.50 -22.07
N GLY A 291 13.06 5.43 -22.90
CA GLY A 291 13.70 6.67 -22.46
C GLY A 291 15.04 6.41 -21.74
N VAL A 292 15.78 5.38 -22.17
CA VAL A 292 17.07 4.96 -21.60
C VAL A 292 18.16 5.12 -22.65
N CYS A 293 19.34 5.64 -22.29
CA CYS A 293 20.44 5.73 -23.24
C CYS A 293 21.81 5.91 -22.53
N LYS A 294 22.68 4.91 -22.63
CA LYS A 294 24.01 4.92 -21.99
C LYS A 294 25.02 5.87 -22.66
N SER A 295 24.90 6.09 -23.97
CA SER A 295 25.83 6.92 -24.76
C SER A 295 25.36 8.35 -24.99
N CYS A 296 24.15 8.69 -24.55
CA CYS A 296 23.55 10.00 -24.75
C CYS A 296 24.20 11.07 -23.86
N THR A 297 24.09 12.33 -24.31
CA THR A 297 24.67 13.47 -23.60
C THR A 297 23.88 14.76 -23.83
N CYS A 298 23.79 15.62 -22.80
CA CYS A 298 23.33 16.99 -22.95
C CYS A 298 24.46 17.95 -23.38
N ASN A 299 25.71 17.48 -23.42
CA ASN A 299 26.85 18.33 -23.71
C ASN A 299 26.82 18.84 -25.16
N GLY A 300 27.17 20.11 -25.33
CA GLY A 300 27.20 20.78 -26.63
C GLY A 300 25.83 21.23 -27.14
N LEU A 301 24.74 20.89 -26.44
CA LEU A 301 23.41 21.40 -26.75
C LEU A 301 23.23 22.81 -26.22
N CYS A 302 22.34 23.55 -26.88
CA CYS A 302 22.03 24.90 -26.50
C CYS A 302 20.84 24.96 -25.56
N PRO A 303 20.97 25.61 -24.39
CA PRO A 303 19.83 25.85 -23.53
C PRO A 303 18.85 26.76 -24.29
N GLY A 304 17.76 26.18 -24.80
CA GLY A 304 16.84 26.84 -25.71
C GLY A 304 16.23 28.09 -25.06
N TYR A 305 16.49 29.27 -25.64
CA TYR A 305 15.88 30.59 -25.35
C TYR A 305 15.33 30.81 -23.91
N GLY A 306 16.09 30.42 -22.88
CA GLY A 306 15.73 30.64 -21.47
C GLY A 306 14.86 29.56 -20.79
N LEU A 307 14.48 28.48 -21.47
CA LEU A 307 13.71 27.37 -20.85
C LEU A 307 14.58 26.32 -20.15
N LEU A 308 15.83 26.18 -20.59
CA LEU A 308 16.77 25.19 -20.07
C LEU A 308 17.98 25.90 -19.47
N SER A 309 18.65 25.23 -18.54
CA SER A 309 19.83 25.73 -17.86
C SER A 309 21.11 25.02 -18.29
N GLY A 310 22.23 25.73 -18.32
CA GLY A 310 23.54 25.12 -18.55
C GLY A 310 24.59 26.05 -19.17
N ASN A 311 25.67 25.43 -19.64
CA ASN A 311 26.76 26.12 -20.32
C ASN A 311 26.41 26.40 -21.80
N ALA A 312 26.34 27.66 -22.18
CA ALA A 312 25.89 28.08 -23.51
C ALA A 312 27.03 28.50 -24.46
N LYS A 313 28.28 28.09 -24.16
CA LYS A 313 29.46 28.38 -25.00
C LYS A 313 29.32 27.92 -26.45
N SER A 314 28.54 26.88 -26.72
CA SER A 314 28.26 26.38 -28.08
C SER A 314 27.23 27.21 -28.85
N CYS A 315 26.64 28.25 -28.24
CA CYS A 315 25.37 28.83 -28.69
C CYS A 315 25.45 30.29 -29.14
N ALA A 316 26.66 30.83 -29.32
CA ALA A 316 26.88 32.22 -29.72
C ALA A 316 26.12 33.26 -28.87
N VAL A 317 25.82 32.93 -27.61
CA VAL A 317 25.19 33.83 -26.63
C VAL A 317 26.25 34.53 -25.78
N ALA A 318 25.96 35.76 -25.35
CA ALA A 318 26.91 36.62 -24.63
C ALA A 318 27.27 36.14 -23.21
N LYS A 319 26.58 35.12 -22.68
CA LYS A 319 26.78 34.57 -21.34
C LYS A 319 27.19 33.10 -21.42
N ASP A 320 28.30 32.76 -20.75
CA ASP A 320 28.85 31.39 -20.71
C ASP A 320 27.98 30.40 -19.90
N LYS A 321 27.18 30.89 -18.95
CA LYS A 321 26.31 30.09 -18.08
C LYS A 321 24.94 30.74 -17.97
N ILE A 322 23.89 29.96 -18.19
CA ILE A 322 22.51 30.41 -18.22
C ILE A 322 21.70 29.55 -17.24
N GLU A 323 20.94 30.22 -16.40
CA GLU A 323 19.87 29.64 -15.60
C GLU A 323 18.55 29.96 -16.33
N GLY A 324 17.84 28.92 -16.72
CA GLY A 324 16.55 28.99 -17.38
C GLY A 324 15.39 28.72 -16.41
N GLU A 325 14.18 28.74 -16.93
CA GLU A 325 12.94 28.51 -16.18
C GLU A 325 12.77 27.06 -15.66
N ASP A 326 13.66 26.14 -16.04
CA ASP A 326 13.65 24.75 -15.57
C ASP A 326 14.20 24.56 -14.14
N ILE A 327 14.68 25.62 -13.51
CA ILE A 327 15.14 25.60 -12.12
C ILE A 327 14.13 26.35 -11.26
N LEU A 328 13.49 25.61 -10.35
CA LEU A 328 12.61 26.16 -9.33
C LEU A 328 13.38 26.30 -8.01
N ASP A 329 13.83 27.50 -7.68
CA ASP A 329 14.70 27.72 -6.51
C ASP A 329 14.42 29.06 -5.80
N ARG A 330 15.27 29.41 -4.83
CA ARG A 330 15.30 30.74 -4.20
C ARG A 330 16.25 31.67 -4.95
N ASP A 331 15.67 32.62 -5.69
CA ASP A 331 16.41 33.52 -6.57
C ASP A 331 17.52 34.37 -5.90
N SER A 332 18.73 34.32 -6.48
CA SER A 332 19.75 35.38 -6.38
C SER A 332 20.45 35.65 -7.73
N ASN A 333 19.64 35.91 -8.78
CA ASN A 333 19.98 36.52 -10.09
C ASN A 333 21.20 36.01 -10.90
N TYR A 334 20.96 35.35 -12.04
CA TYR A 334 21.74 35.57 -13.29
C TYR A 334 20.97 35.44 -14.62
N SER A 335 19.64 35.26 -14.63
CA SER A 335 18.85 35.24 -15.88
C SER A 335 18.42 36.65 -16.32
N ASP A 336 18.40 36.89 -17.64
CA ASP A 336 17.78 38.07 -18.27
C ASP A 336 16.26 37.91 -18.46
N ALA A 337 15.72 36.74 -18.11
CA ALA A 337 14.30 36.45 -18.13
C ALA A 337 13.64 37.03 -16.87
N SER A 338 12.96 38.15 -17.03
CA SER A 338 11.84 38.51 -16.15
C SER A 338 10.55 37.98 -16.79
N PRO A 339 9.65 37.34 -16.03
CA PRO A 339 9.53 37.39 -14.57
C PRO A 339 10.14 36.19 -13.84
N LYS A 340 10.82 36.49 -12.73
CA LYS A 340 11.46 35.52 -11.82
C LYS A 340 10.40 34.64 -11.16
N VAL A 341 10.37 33.35 -11.49
CA VAL A 341 9.50 32.39 -10.82
C VAL A 341 10.11 32.08 -9.45
N ARG A 342 9.49 32.60 -8.37
CA ARG A 342 9.86 32.28 -6.99
C ARG A 342 9.02 31.11 -6.51
N ASP A 343 9.64 29.95 -6.28
CA ASP A 343 8.92 28.80 -5.73
C ASP A 343 9.38 28.36 -4.32
N SER A 344 10.34 29.09 -3.73
CA SER A 344 10.73 28.86 -2.33
C SER A 344 9.56 28.91 -1.32
N THR A 345 8.41 29.47 -1.71
CA THR A 345 7.17 29.48 -0.91
C THR A 345 6.31 28.22 -1.01
N ASN A 346 6.39 27.42 -2.07
CA ASN A 346 5.63 26.16 -2.19
C ASN A 346 6.49 24.90 -2.07
N PHE A 347 7.79 25.06 -1.79
CA PHE A 347 8.68 23.95 -1.51
C PHE A 347 8.24 23.21 -0.22
N PRO A 348 8.16 21.86 -0.23
CA PRO A 348 7.75 21.11 0.95
C PRO A 348 8.69 21.33 2.14
N THR A 349 8.12 21.67 3.31
CA THR A 349 8.92 21.86 4.53
C THR A 349 9.54 20.58 5.06
N ASP A 350 8.95 19.43 4.72
CA ASP A 350 9.43 18.09 5.07
C ASP A 350 9.47 17.24 3.79
N LEU A 351 10.68 16.96 3.28
CA LEU A 351 10.86 16.14 2.09
C LEU A 351 10.53 14.67 2.32
N PHE A 352 10.69 14.17 3.55
CA PHE A 352 10.32 12.80 3.87
C PHE A 352 8.81 12.65 3.85
N GLU A 353 8.08 13.62 4.40
CA GLU A 353 6.61 13.68 4.34
C GLU A 353 6.13 13.82 2.89
N TYR A 354 6.74 14.68 2.10
CA TYR A 354 6.41 14.83 0.67
C TYR A 354 6.52 13.51 -0.11
N VAL A 355 7.56 12.70 0.13
CA VAL A 355 7.79 11.46 -0.61
C VAL A 355 7.01 10.27 -0.04
N PHE A 356 6.97 10.14 1.29
CA PHE A 356 6.46 8.95 1.98
C PHE A 356 5.10 9.15 2.64
N ASP A 357 4.54 10.36 2.65
CA ASP A 357 3.31 10.76 3.38
C ASP A 357 3.41 10.46 4.88
N VAL A 358 4.63 10.57 5.42
CA VAL A 358 4.94 10.30 6.82
C VAL A 358 5.87 11.41 7.31
N PRO A 359 5.59 12.08 8.44
CA PRO A 359 6.47 13.10 8.98
C PRO A 359 7.89 12.55 9.23
N SER A 360 8.93 13.34 8.95
CA SER A 360 10.34 12.98 9.17
C SER A 360 10.64 12.55 10.61
N SER A 361 9.86 13.03 11.60
CA SER A 361 9.95 12.58 12.99
C SER A 361 9.63 11.10 13.20
N GLN A 362 8.88 10.48 12.29
CA GLN A 362 8.51 9.05 12.30
C GLN A 362 9.27 8.25 11.24
N ALA A 363 10.23 8.86 10.52
CA ALA A 363 10.94 8.22 9.42
C ALA A 363 11.65 6.92 9.83
N ASP A 364 12.31 6.91 10.98
CA ASP A 364 13.06 5.74 11.45
C ASP A 364 12.13 4.55 11.74
N ASP A 365 10.98 4.79 12.38
CA ASP A 365 9.97 3.76 12.65
C ASP A 365 9.34 3.23 11.36
N TYR A 366 9.06 4.14 10.43
CA TYR A 366 8.52 3.80 9.12
C TYR A 366 9.49 2.93 8.30
N LEU A 367 10.75 3.34 8.19
CA LEU A 367 11.78 2.61 7.46
C LEU A 367 12.10 1.28 8.14
N ALA A 368 12.16 1.23 9.47
CA ALA A 368 12.34 -0.02 10.21
C ALA A 368 11.21 -1.03 9.94
N LYS A 369 9.99 -0.55 9.72
CA LYS A 369 8.82 -1.40 9.46
C LYS A 369 8.71 -1.86 8.00
N TYR A 370 9.07 -1.02 7.04
CA TYR A 370 8.73 -1.26 5.63
C TYR A 370 9.91 -1.40 4.67
N ALA A 371 11.09 -0.88 5.02
CA ALA A 371 12.28 -0.95 4.19
C ALA A 371 13.10 -2.21 4.49
N LYS A 372 13.76 -2.75 3.46
CA LYS A 372 14.77 -3.81 3.62
C LYS A 372 16.05 -3.17 4.17
N PRO A 373 16.56 -3.57 5.35
CA PRO A 373 17.79 -3.00 5.88
C PRO A 373 18.99 -3.43 5.02
N LEU A 374 19.89 -2.48 4.75
CA LEU A 374 21.15 -2.73 4.06
C LEU A 374 22.32 -2.59 5.03
N ALA A 375 23.16 -3.63 5.07
CA ALA A 375 24.47 -3.56 5.71
C ALA A 375 25.50 -2.86 4.80
N ASP A 376 25.40 -3.09 3.48
CA ASP A 376 26.26 -2.50 2.46
C ASP A 376 25.46 -2.28 1.18
N CYS A 377 25.62 -1.11 0.57
CA CYS A 377 24.96 -0.72 -0.67
C CYS A 377 25.52 -1.44 -1.90
N ALA A 378 26.73 -2.02 -1.82
CA ALA A 378 27.30 -2.83 -2.90
C ALA A 378 26.52 -4.13 -3.16
N SER A 379 25.64 -4.53 -2.22
CA SER A 379 24.75 -5.69 -2.39
C SER A 379 23.62 -5.46 -3.38
N LEU A 380 23.27 -4.20 -3.67
CA LEU A 380 22.27 -3.83 -4.66
C LEU A 380 22.76 -4.15 -6.07
N ASN A 381 21.87 -4.70 -6.89
CA ASN A 381 22.15 -5.17 -8.24
C ASN A 381 20.90 -5.09 -9.13
N ALA A 382 21.00 -5.54 -10.38
CA ALA A 382 19.92 -5.46 -11.37
C ALA A 382 18.64 -6.21 -10.97
N ALA A 383 18.73 -7.22 -10.10
CA ALA A 383 17.57 -7.96 -9.59
C ALA A 383 16.97 -7.34 -8.31
N SER A 384 17.55 -6.25 -7.79
CA SER A 384 17.03 -5.57 -6.61
C SER A 384 15.75 -4.81 -6.93
N GLU A 385 14.76 -4.91 -6.04
CA GLU A 385 13.49 -4.17 -6.15
C GLU A 385 12.92 -3.82 -4.78
N GLY A 386 12.18 -2.71 -4.73
CA GLY A 386 11.50 -2.24 -3.53
C GLY A 386 12.24 -1.16 -2.75
N LEU A 387 11.81 -0.96 -1.50
CA LEU A 387 12.34 0.05 -0.59
C LEU A 387 13.49 -0.51 0.25
N TYR A 388 14.64 0.15 0.23
CA TYR A 388 15.82 -0.21 1.01
C TYR A 388 16.25 0.95 1.91
N TRP A 389 16.81 0.62 3.08
CA TRP A 389 17.32 1.60 4.03
C TRP A 389 18.75 1.28 4.45
N TYR A 390 19.66 2.22 4.22
CA TYR A 390 21.06 2.15 4.64
C TYR A 390 21.32 3.13 5.78
N LYS A 391 21.86 2.62 6.90
CA LYS A 391 22.13 3.39 8.14
C LYS A 391 23.60 3.74 8.35
N GLY A 392 24.49 3.37 7.43
CA GLY A 392 25.91 3.67 7.53
C GLY A 392 26.25 5.07 7.03
N THR A 393 27.54 5.38 6.92
CA THR A 393 28.03 6.72 6.58
C THR A 393 28.37 6.93 5.10
N ASP A 394 28.71 5.85 4.38
CA ASP A 394 29.10 5.91 2.95
C ASP A 394 28.52 4.71 2.19
N CYS A 395 27.45 4.98 1.46
CA CYS A 395 26.68 4.04 0.66
C CYS A 395 27.26 3.98 -0.76
N LYS A 396 28.19 3.05 -1.00
CA LYS A 396 28.77 2.84 -2.34
C LYS A 396 27.89 1.89 -3.14
N LEU A 397 27.34 2.40 -4.25
CA LEU A 397 26.50 1.63 -5.14
C LEU A 397 27.34 0.67 -6.00
N GLY A 398 26.70 -0.41 -6.48
CA GLY A 398 27.22 -1.28 -7.53
C GLY A 398 27.07 -0.67 -8.94
N THR A 399 27.15 -1.52 -9.98
CA THR A 399 27.12 -1.06 -11.38
C THR A 399 25.71 -0.88 -11.93
N ASP A 400 24.88 -1.91 -11.92
CA ASP A 400 23.50 -1.83 -12.43
C ASP A 400 22.55 -2.16 -11.29
N ILE A 401 21.64 -1.23 -10.95
CA ILE A 401 20.73 -1.36 -9.81
C ILE A 401 19.29 -1.19 -10.28
N GLY A 402 18.51 -2.24 -10.05
CA GLY A 402 17.13 -2.33 -10.53
C GLY A 402 17.02 -2.35 -12.05
N THR A 403 15.79 -2.26 -12.52
CA THR A 403 15.44 -2.13 -13.94
C THR A 403 14.28 -1.18 -14.11
N LEU A 404 13.92 -0.84 -15.35
CA LEU A 404 12.75 -0.02 -15.65
C LEU A 404 11.46 -0.60 -15.06
N GLN A 405 11.29 -1.93 -15.08
CA GLN A 405 10.10 -2.61 -14.53
C GLN A 405 10.18 -2.87 -13.02
N TYR A 406 11.39 -3.05 -12.51
CA TYR A 406 11.65 -3.39 -11.11
C TYR A 406 12.60 -2.34 -10.48
N PRO A 407 12.09 -1.13 -10.21
CA PRO A 407 12.90 -0.04 -9.69
C PRO A 407 13.19 -0.16 -8.19
N VAL A 408 14.23 0.55 -7.74
CA VAL A 408 14.69 0.60 -6.36
C VAL A 408 14.46 1.98 -5.77
N VAL A 409 13.89 2.03 -4.56
CA VAL A 409 13.89 3.25 -3.74
C VAL A 409 14.89 3.03 -2.61
N LEU A 410 15.95 3.80 -2.61
CA LEU A 410 17.00 3.73 -1.59
C LEU A 410 16.93 4.97 -0.71
N VAL A 411 16.73 4.74 0.59
CA VAL A 411 16.88 5.78 1.62
C VAL A 411 18.23 5.57 2.30
N SER A 412 19.09 6.58 2.27
CA SER A 412 20.43 6.53 2.86
C SER A 412 20.56 7.59 3.95
N ASP A 413 20.98 7.18 5.16
CA ASP A 413 21.39 8.08 6.24
C ASP A 413 22.84 8.60 6.04
N GLY A 414 23.58 8.03 5.09
CA GLY A 414 24.95 8.41 4.73
C GLY A 414 25.08 8.91 3.30
N VAL A 415 26.28 9.37 2.94
CA VAL A 415 26.61 9.85 1.59
C VAL A 415 26.42 8.73 0.59
N VAL A 416 25.80 9.00 -0.56
CA VAL A 416 25.65 8.01 -1.64
C VAL A 416 26.75 8.22 -2.68
N THR A 417 27.51 7.17 -2.97
CA THR A 417 28.54 7.17 -4.02
C THR A 417 28.07 6.33 -5.21
N VAL A 418 27.83 6.99 -6.33
CA VAL A 418 27.46 6.40 -7.62
C VAL A 418 28.75 6.18 -8.43
N PRO A 419 29.14 4.93 -8.75
CA PRO A 419 30.36 4.66 -9.48
C PRO A 419 30.25 4.99 -10.97
N ALA A 420 31.38 5.02 -11.66
CA ALA A 420 31.45 5.29 -13.08
C ALA A 420 30.76 4.20 -13.89
N ASN A 421 30.16 4.57 -15.03
CA ASN A 421 29.47 3.65 -15.94
C ASN A 421 28.38 2.80 -15.26
N SER A 422 27.76 3.31 -14.18
CA SER A 422 26.66 2.66 -13.50
C SER A 422 25.30 3.11 -14.04
N THR A 423 24.29 2.25 -13.89
CA THR A 423 22.89 2.60 -14.08
C THR A 423 22.07 2.32 -12.84
N TYR A 424 21.25 3.29 -12.44
CA TYR A 424 20.33 3.18 -11.32
C TYR A 424 18.92 3.49 -11.80
N PHE A 425 17.97 2.59 -11.57
CA PHE A 425 16.55 2.81 -11.87
C PHE A 425 15.76 2.99 -10.58
N GLY A 426 15.32 4.22 -10.32
CA GLY A 426 14.38 4.52 -9.24
C GLY A 426 14.64 5.83 -8.51
N ILE A 427 14.40 5.85 -7.20
CA ILE A 427 14.55 7.05 -6.37
C ILE A 427 15.73 6.88 -5.41
N LEU A 428 16.62 7.86 -5.36
CA LEU A 428 17.66 8.01 -4.35
C LEU A 428 17.23 9.09 -3.36
N PHE A 429 17.00 8.73 -2.10
CA PHE A 429 16.66 9.67 -1.04
C PHE A 429 17.81 9.71 -0.02
N VAL A 430 18.56 10.82 0.01
CA VAL A 430 19.65 11.01 0.97
C VAL A 430 19.16 11.92 2.08
N ARG A 431 19.17 11.38 3.31
CA ARG A 431 18.71 12.09 4.49
C ARG A 431 19.72 13.08 5.01
N SER A 432 19.23 14.09 5.73
CA SER A 432 20.03 15.15 6.37
C SER A 432 21.04 14.60 7.42
N LYS A 433 20.83 13.36 7.88
CA LYS A 433 21.74 12.62 8.77
C LYS A 433 23.14 12.38 8.17
N ALA A 434 23.30 12.51 6.85
CA ALA A 434 24.59 12.39 6.20
C ALA A 434 25.57 13.57 6.51
N GLY A 435 25.08 14.65 7.14
CA GLY A 435 25.88 15.81 7.56
C GLY A 435 25.90 16.95 6.52
N THR A 436 26.67 18.02 6.79
CA THR A 436 26.77 19.23 5.92
C THR A 436 27.81 19.09 4.79
N GLY A 437 28.12 17.85 4.38
CA GLY A 437 29.11 17.55 3.34
C GLY A 437 28.49 17.21 1.98
N GLU A 438 29.26 16.57 1.10
CA GLU A 438 28.77 16.04 -0.17
C GLU A 438 27.75 14.91 0.07
N LEU A 439 26.48 15.13 -0.24
CA LEU A 439 25.41 14.14 -0.06
C LEU A 439 25.38 13.09 -1.17
N LEU A 440 25.82 13.48 -2.37
CA LEU A 440 25.91 12.59 -3.54
C LEU A 440 27.26 12.75 -4.23
N LYS A 441 27.99 11.65 -4.39
CA LYS A 441 29.25 11.59 -5.13
C LYS A 441 29.04 10.74 -6.38
N ALA A 442 29.27 11.30 -7.55
CA ALA A 442 29.19 10.58 -8.81
C ALA A 442 30.55 10.57 -9.51
N SER A 443 31.25 9.44 -9.39
CA SER A 443 32.53 9.26 -10.05
C SER A 443 32.26 8.91 -11.52
N GLY A 444 32.70 9.72 -12.49
CA GLY A 444 32.80 9.29 -13.89
C GLY A 444 31.51 8.87 -14.63
N GLY A 445 30.40 9.62 -14.51
CA GLY A 445 29.30 9.51 -15.48
C GLY A 445 28.20 8.47 -15.19
N GLY A 446 28.03 8.05 -13.92
CA GLY A 446 26.90 7.20 -13.55
C GLY A 446 25.54 7.81 -13.90
N GLN A 447 24.63 6.98 -14.39
CA GLN A 447 23.31 7.39 -14.87
C GLN A 447 22.20 6.97 -13.89
N ILE A 448 21.36 7.91 -13.51
CA ILE A 448 20.22 7.70 -12.62
C ILE A 448 18.96 7.99 -13.42
N TYR A 449 18.15 6.96 -13.67
CA TYR A 449 16.83 7.07 -14.29
C TYR A 449 15.77 7.12 -13.20
N GLY A 450 15.21 8.30 -12.96
CA GLY A 450 14.24 8.55 -11.90
C GLY A 450 14.48 9.89 -11.20
N SER A 451 14.65 9.89 -9.87
CA SER A 451 14.80 11.12 -9.09
C SER A 451 15.80 10.98 -7.94
N VAL A 452 16.51 12.06 -7.64
CA VAL A 452 17.44 12.22 -6.53
C VAL A 452 16.89 13.30 -5.60
N ILE A 453 16.75 12.96 -4.32
CA ILE A 453 16.13 13.81 -3.30
C ILE A 453 17.12 13.93 -2.15
N LEU A 454 17.45 15.16 -1.77
CA LEU A 454 18.48 15.49 -0.81
C LEU A 454 17.87 16.37 0.29
N GLU A 455 17.78 15.86 1.52
CA GLU A 455 17.21 16.60 2.68
C GLU A 455 18.13 17.71 3.23
N GLY A 456 19.36 17.83 2.72
CA GLY A 456 20.30 18.87 3.13
C GLY A 456 20.70 19.77 1.97
N GLU A 457 21.83 20.47 2.13
CA GLU A 457 22.47 21.15 1.02
C GLU A 457 22.86 20.12 -0.04
N ALA A 458 22.38 20.30 -1.26
CA ALA A 458 22.68 19.41 -2.36
C ALA A 458 24.09 19.69 -2.87
N SER A 459 25.10 19.24 -2.12
CA SER A 459 26.48 19.20 -2.59
C SER A 459 26.70 17.91 -3.37
N ILE A 460 26.55 18.01 -4.68
CA ILE A 460 26.90 16.93 -5.61
C ILE A 460 28.41 17.01 -5.86
N ALA A 461 29.08 15.90 -6.09
CA ALA A 461 30.47 15.89 -6.54
C ALA A 461 30.62 15.04 -7.80
N GLY A 462 31.37 15.53 -8.77
CA GLY A 462 31.62 14.83 -10.04
C GLY A 462 30.57 15.09 -11.11
N ASN A 463 30.27 14.08 -11.92
CA ASN A 463 29.52 14.24 -13.17
C ASN A 463 28.35 13.23 -13.27
N PRO A 464 27.31 13.33 -12.43
CA PRO A 464 26.16 12.45 -12.56
C PRO A 464 25.33 12.82 -13.79
N THR A 465 24.71 11.82 -14.38
CA THR A 465 23.62 12.03 -15.34
C THR A 465 22.33 11.65 -14.64
N ILE A 466 21.41 12.59 -14.44
CA ILE A 466 20.10 12.34 -13.84
C ILE A 466 19.04 12.53 -14.91
N VAL A 467 18.36 11.45 -15.29
CA VAL A 467 17.33 11.43 -16.31
C VAL A 467 15.99 11.24 -15.65
N TYR A 468 15.10 12.24 -15.75
CA TYR A 468 13.72 12.03 -15.36
C TYR A 468 13.07 10.96 -16.26
N ASN A 469 12.75 9.81 -15.68
CA ASN A 469 12.08 8.73 -16.39
C ASN A 469 10.70 8.46 -15.76
N LYS A 470 9.65 8.91 -16.45
CA LYS A 470 8.26 8.78 -15.99
C LYS A 470 7.84 7.33 -15.80
N ALA A 471 8.29 6.41 -16.67
CA ALA A 471 7.94 5.00 -16.58
C ALA A 471 8.50 4.36 -15.31
N VAL A 472 9.75 4.67 -14.95
CA VAL A 472 10.36 4.23 -13.68
C VAL A 472 9.52 4.68 -12.48
N LEU A 473 9.18 5.97 -12.40
CA LEU A 473 8.41 6.50 -11.27
C LEU A 473 6.98 5.93 -11.21
N GLN A 474 6.33 5.73 -12.36
CA GLN A 474 5.03 5.06 -12.43
C GLN A 474 5.13 3.59 -11.98
N ASN A 475 6.19 2.88 -12.35
CA ASN A 475 6.41 1.50 -11.92
C ASN A 475 6.70 1.40 -10.42
N ILE A 476 7.31 2.42 -9.79
CA ILE A 476 7.39 2.50 -8.32
C ILE A 476 5.99 2.58 -7.71
N SER A 477 5.13 3.47 -8.21
CA SER A 477 3.77 3.65 -7.67
C SER A 477 2.86 2.42 -7.84
N ASN A 478 3.10 1.63 -8.90
CA ASN A 478 2.26 0.48 -9.27
C ASN A 478 2.85 -0.90 -8.90
N SER A 479 4.12 -0.97 -8.47
CA SER A 479 4.74 -2.25 -8.13
C SER A 479 4.30 -2.74 -6.74
N PRO A 480 3.97 -4.04 -6.58
CA PRO A 480 3.68 -4.62 -5.27
C PRO A 480 4.80 -4.47 -4.24
N ALA A 481 6.05 -4.27 -4.68
CA ALA A 481 7.16 -4.03 -3.77
C ALA A 481 6.93 -2.76 -2.92
N PHE A 482 6.13 -1.82 -3.43
CA PHE A 482 5.77 -0.54 -2.79
C PHE A 482 4.30 -0.46 -2.34
N ILE A 483 3.54 -1.55 -2.46
CA ILE A 483 2.17 -1.63 -1.96
C ILE A 483 2.16 -2.48 -0.70
N ARG A 484 1.45 -2.03 0.34
CA ARG A 484 1.27 -2.77 1.59
C ARG A 484 -0.21 -3.00 1.85
N TYR A 485 -0.48 -4.07 2.58
CA TYR A 485 -1.84 -4.52 2.90
C TYR A 485 -2.06 -4.41 4.40
N GLY A 486 -3.03 -3.60 4.81
CA GLY A 486 -3.42 -3.43 6.20
C GLY A 486 -4.89 -3.74 6.43
N PRO A 487 -5.28 -4.27 7.61
CA PRO A 487 -6.69 -4.32 7.97
C PRO A 487 -7.24 -2.89 8.05
N ILE A 488 -8.45 -2.66 7.57
CA ILE A 488 -9.13 -1.38 7.72
C ILE A 488 -9.69 -1.32 9.15
N PRO A 489 -9.29 -0.35 9.98
CA PRO A 489 -9.80 -0.25 11.35
C PRO A 489 -11.33 -0.17 11.37
N GLY A 490 -11.97 -0.91 12.27
CA GLY A 490 -13.44 -0.94 12.39
C GLY A 490 -14.17 -1.71 11.29
N SER A 491 -13.47 -2.30 10.30
CA SER A 491 -14.10 -3.13 9.27
C SER A 491 -14.45 -4.55 9.73
N TRP A 492 -13.84 -5.00 10.84
CA TRP A 492 -14.11 -6.31 11.41
C TRP A 492 -15.53 -6.34 11.98
N SER A 493 -16.29 -7.37 11.64
CA SER A 493 -17.63 -7.59 12.19
C SER A 493 -18.02 -9.05 12.12
N ASP A 494 -18.77 -9.50 13.13
CA ASP A 494 -19.48 -10.78 13.21
C ASP A 494 -20.91 -10.71 12.63
N ARG A 495 -21.35 -9.53 12.17
CA ARG A 495 -22.67 -9.32 11.57
C ARG A 495 -22.56 -9.28 10.05
N TYR A 496 -23.21 -10.26 9.43
CA TYR A 496 -23.37 -10.37 7.99
C TYR A 496 -24.87 -10.36 7.64
N GLN A 497 -25.29 -9.52 6.69
CA GLN A 497 -26.66 -9.53 6.18
C GLN A 497 -26.77 -10.69 5.19
N ASP A 498 -27.36 -11.79 5.62
CA ASP A 498 -27.68 -12.89 4.72
C ASP A 498 -28.99 -12.56 3.97
N ALA A 499 -29.02 -12.73 2.64
CA ALA A 499 -30.21 -12.42 1.83
C ALA A 499 -31.45 -13.25 2.22
N SER A 500 -31.27 -14.31 3.01
CA SER A 500 -32.30 -15.18 3.55
C SER A 500 -32.93 -14.68 4.85
N ALA A 501 -32.34 -13.67 5.52
CA ALA A 501 -32.88 -13.09 6.74
C ALA A 501 -33.90 -12.01 6.38
N THR A 502 -35.16 -12.41 6.21
CA THR A 502 -36.27 -11.47 6.40
C THR A 502 -36.39 -11.16 7.91
N PRO A 503 -36.72 -9.91 8.28
CA PRO A 503 -36.74 -9.47 9.68
C PRO A 503 -37.72 -10.24 10.56
#